data_AF-A0A7J4KHH8-F1
#
_entry.id   AF-A0A7J4KHH8-F1
#
_cell.length_a   1.000
_cell.length_b   1.000
_cell.length_c   1.000
_cell.angle_alpha   90.00
_cell.angle_beta   90.00
_cell.angle_gamma   90.00
#
_symmetry.space_group_name_H-M   'P 1'
#
loop_
_entity.id
_entity.type
_entity.pdbx_description
1 polymer ?
#
loop_
_entity_poly.entity_id
_entity_poly.type
_entity_poly.pdbx_seq_one_letter_code
_entity_poly.pdbx_strand_id
1 'polypeptide(L)'
;IDAALAPFLDLEGCLIVICADHSTPCAIRDHSADPVPLVIRGDGVRTDAVLHFDEVSCAQGGLNRISGRSLMPIICDLINRAKKYGA
;
A
#
# COMPACT_ATOMS: atom_id res chain seq x y z
N ILE A 1 12.49 -8.35 -7.73
CA ILE A 1 11.76 -7.10 -7.39
C ILE A 1 12.21 -6.61 -6.02
N ASP A 2 12.13 -7.45 -4.98
CA ASP A 2 12.57 -7.09 -3.61
C ASP A 2 13.96 -6.41 -3.54
N ALA A 3 15.02 -7.05 -4.04
CA ALA A 3 16.36 -6.46 -4.08
C ALA A 3 16.46 -5.12 -4.84
N ALA A 4 15.57 -4.88 -5.81
CA ALA A 4 15.53 -3.63 -6.57
C ALA A 4 14.88 -2.49 -5.77
N LEU A 5 14.16 -2.78 -4.68
CA LEU A 5 13.60 -1.77 -3.78
C LEU A 5 14.65 -1.15 -2.86
N ALA A 6 15.72 -1.88 -2.55
CA ALA A 6 16.73 -1.47 -1.56
C ALA A 6 17.26 -0.03 -1.72
N PRO A 7 17.62 0.45 -2.94
CA PRO A 7 18.11 1.83 -3.12
C PRO A 7 17.10 2.92 -2.73
N PHE A 8 15.81 2.60 -2.68
CA PHE A 8 14.75 3.56 -2.37
C PHE A 8 14.43 3.64 -0.88
N LEU A 9 14.86 2.67 -0.06
CA LEU A 9 14.49 2.58 1.35
C LEU A 9 15.08 3.69 2.23
N ASP A 10 16.22 4.25 1.79
CA ASP A 10 16.97 5.31 2.48
C ASP A 10 16.62 6.71 1.96
N LEU A 11 15.64 6.84 1.06
CA LEU A 11 15.19 8.15 0.58
C LEU A 11 14.45 8.92 1.67
N GLU A 12 15.01 10.06 2.08
CA GLU A 12 14.36 11.00 2.99
C GLU A 12 13.24 11.77 2.28
N GLY A 13 12.17 12.07 3.02
CA GLY A 13 11.03 12.83 2.48
C GLY A 13 10.24 12.11 1.38
N CYS A 14 10.39 10.79 1.26
CA CYS A 14 9.70 9.96 0.27
C CYS A 14 8.66 9.04 0.94
N LEU A 15 7.45 8.99 0.36
CA LEU A 15 6.45 7.97 0.70
C LEU A 15 6.58 6.81 -0.29
N ILE A 16 6.88 5.63 0.22
CA ILE A 16 6.96 4.39 -0.56
C ILE A 16 5.62 3.67 -0.45
N VAL A 17 4.99 3.40 -1.60
CA VAL A 17 3.71 2.70 -1.69
C VAL A 17 3.87 1.52 -2.64
N ILE A 18 3.52 0.32 -2.18
CA ILE A 18 3.64 -0.90 -2.97
C ILE A 18 2.33 -1.67 -2.90
N CYS A 19 1.78 -1.99 -4.07
CA CYS A 19 0.67 -2.92 -4.24
C CYS A 19 0.75 -3.51 -5.65
N ALA A 20 -0.09 -4.52 -5.93
CA ALA A 20 -0.40 -4.92 -7.29
C ALA A 20 -1.65 -4.17 -7.80
N ASP A 21 -1.89 -4.22 -9.11
CA ASP A 21 -3.14 -3.76 -9.72
C ASP A 21 -4.27 -4.80 -9.63
N HIS A 22 -3.91 -6.08 -9.70
CA HIS A 22 -4.82 -7.21 -9.49
C HIS A 22 -4.09 -8.49 -9.06
N SER A 23 -4.86 -9.50 -8.65
CA SER A 23 -4.36 -10.84 -8.32
C SER A 23 -4.41 -11.75 -9.54
N THR A 24 -3.33 -12.50 -9.81
CA THR A 24 -3.26 -13.51 -10.89
C THR A 24 -2.80 -14.87 -10.32
N PRO A 25 -3.68 -15.62 -9.63
CA PRO A 25 -3.29 -16.87 -8.97
C PRO A 25 -2.83 -17.93 -9.97
N CYS A 26 -1.72 -18.62 -9.67
CA CYS A 26 -1.17 -19.64 -10.57
C CYS A 26 -2.14 -20.78 -10.90
N ALA A 27 -3.03 -21.13 -9.97
CA ALA A 27 -4.06 -22.16 -10.16
C ALA A 27 -5.14 -21.75 -11.17
N ILE A 28 -5.43 -20.45 -11.26
CA ILE A 28 -6.44 -19.88 -12.17
C ILE A 28 -5.82 -19.55 -13.53
N ARG A 29 -4.54 -19.11 -13.54
CA ARG A 29 -3.81 -18.64 -14.74
C ARG A 29 -4.48 -17.47 -15.44
N ASP A 30 -5.35 -16.76 -14.73
CA ASP A 30 -6.06 -15.57 -15.17
C ASP A 30 -6.26 -14.66 -13.96
N HIS A 31 -6.76 -13.45 -14.22
CA HIS A 31 -7.06 -12.48 -13.19
C HIS A 31 -8.19 -13.00 -12.29
N SER A 32 -8.07 -12.69 -11.00
CA SER A 32 -9.08 -13.00 -9.99
C SER A 32 -9.51 -11.73 -9.25
N ALA A 33 -10.61 -11.82 -8.52
CA ALA A 33 -11.12 -10.73 -7.69
C ALA A 33 -10.56 -10.75 -6.25
N ASP A 34 -9.58 -11.61 -5.98
CA ASP A 34 -8.91 -11.68 -4.68
C ASP A 34 -8.18 -10.35 -4.40
N PRO A 35 -8.29 -9.80 -3.17
CA PRO A 35 -7.63 -8.55 -2.84
C PRO A 35 -6.11 -8.70 -2.92
N VAL A 36 -5.43 -7.59 -3.24
CA VAL A 36 -3.97 -7.53 -3.33
C VAL A 36 -3.36 -6.97 -2.03
N PRO A 37 -2.16 -7.42 -1.64
CA PRO A 37 -1.38 -6.78 -0.58
C PRO A 37 -1.10 -5.30 -0.89
N LEU A 38 -1.13 -4.45 0.14
CA LEU A 38 -0.79 -3.03 0.07
C LEU A 38 0.05 -2.65 1.29
N VAL A 39 1.16 -1.97 1.06
CA VAL A 39 1.96 -1.32 2.11
C VAL A 39 2.22 0.14 1.76
N ILE A 40 2.16 0.99 2.79
CA ILE A 40 2.53 2.40 2.71
C ILE A 40 3.58 2.64 3.79
N ARG A 41 4.76 3.11 3.41
CA ARG A 41 5.89 3.41 4.31
C ARG A 41 6.36 4.85 4.08
N GLY A 42 6.55 5.58 5.17
CA GLY A 42 7.20 6.89 5.16
C GLY A 42 6.78 7.70 6.37
N ASP A 43 7.28 8.94 6.42
CA ASP A 43 6.98 9.85 7.51
C ASP A 43 5.48 10.16 7.60
N GLY A 44 4.95 10.25 8.82
CA GLY A 44 3.53 10.51 9.08
C GLY A 44 2.61 9.30 8.99
N VAL A 45 3.07 8.15 8.47
CA VAL A 45 2.30 6.91 8.48
C VAL A 45 2.18 6.39 9.91
N ARG A 46 0.94 6.07 10.34
CA ARG A 46 0.70 5.34 11.59
C ARG A 46 0.98 3.86 11.35
N THR A 47 2.13 3.39 11.82
CA THR A 47 2.55 1.99 11.67
C THR A 47 1.67 1.05 12.52
N ASP A 48 1.22 -0.04 11.91
CA ASP A 48 0.50 -1.11 12.60
C ASP A 48 1.47 -2.19 13.12
N ALA A 49 0.95 -3.34 13.54
CA ALA A 49 1.76 -4.44 14.10
C ALA A 49 2.24 -5.47 13.04
N VAL A 50 1.95 -5.26 11.76
CA VAL A 50 2.30 -6.21 10.69
C VAL A 50 3.80 -6.14 10.38
N LEU A 51 4.45 -7.30 10.32
CA LEU A 51 5.90 -7.42 10.12
C LEU A 51 6.30 -8.00 8.75
N HIS A 52 5.34 -8.55 8.01
CA HIS A 52 5.59 -9.24 6.73
C HIS A 52 4.64 -8.73 5.65
N PHE A 53 5.14 -8.69 4.41
CA PHE A 53 4.36 -8.29 3.24
C PHE A 53 3.97 -9.53 2.43
N ASP A 54 2.77 -10.02 2.70
CA ASP A 54 2.10 -11.15 2.04
C ASP A 54 0.59 -11.01 2.22
N GLU A 55 -0.19 -11.83 1.51
CA GLU A 55 -1.66 -11.76 1.50
C GLU A 55 -2.30 -11.94 2.87
N VAL A 56 -1.73 -12.81 3.72
CA VAL A 56 -2.29 -13.15 5.03
C VAL A 56 -1.95 -12.08 6.06
N SER A 57 -0.69 -11.65 6.08
CA SER A 57 -0.19 -10.60 6.96
C SER A 57 -0.88 -9.26 6.67
N CYS A 58 -1.03 -8.88 5.39
CA CYS A 58 -1.70 -7.64 5.00
C CYS A 58 -3.19 -7.63 5.35
N ALA A 59 -3.85 -8.78 5.48
CA ALA A 59 -5.24 -8.85 5.92
C ALA A 59 -5.44 -8.36 7.37
N GLN A 60 -4.37 -8.31 8.17
CA GLN A 60 -4.37 -7.78 9.55
C GLN A 60 -3.93 -6.31 9.63
N GLY A 61 -3.60 -5.68 8.51
CA GLY A 61 -3.07 -4.31 8.46
C GLY A 61 -4.09 -3.26 8.88
N GLY A 62 -3.61 -2.15 9.42
CA GLY A 62 -4.43 -1.04 9.93
C GLY A 62 -5.23 -0.30 8.85
N LEU A 63 -4.86 -0.46 7.57
CA LEU A 63 -5.64 0.04 6.43
C LEU A 63 -6.94 -0.74 6.19
N ASN A 64 -7.07 -1.93 6.77
CA ASN A 64 -8.15 -2.87 6.49
C ASN A 64 -8.28 -3.12 4.97
N ARG A 65 -9.51 -3.29 4.47
CA ARG A 65 -9.80 -3.47 3.05
C ARG A 65 -10.32 -2.17 2.43
N ILE A 66 -9.54 -1.59 1.53
CA ILE A 66 -9.92 -0.40 0.75
C ILE A 66 -10.09 -0.73 -0.73
N SER A 67 -10.75 0.16 -1.46
CA SER A 67 -10.80 0.11 -2.93
C SER A 67 -9.58 0.80 -3.54
N GLY A 68 -9.15 0.38 -4.74
CA GLY A 68 -8.03 1.02 -5.45
C GLY A 68 -8.21 2.53 -5.66
N ARG A 69 -9.45 2.99 -5.89
CA ARG A 69 -9.77 4.44 -6.01
C ARG A 69 -9.49 5.25 -4.74
N SER A 70 -9.43 4.60 -3.58
CA SER A 70 -9.16 5.25 -2.30
C SER A 70 -7.66 5.48 -2.07
N LEU A 71 -6.78 4.78 -2.80
CA LEU A 71 -5.34 4.81 -2.57
C LEU A 71 -4.73 6.19 -2.83
N MET A 72 -4.99 6.79 -3.99
CA MET A 72 -4.44 8.12 -4.32
C MET A 72 -4.89 9.23 -3.36
N PRO A 73 -6.17 9.32 -2.95
CA PRO A 73 -6.58 10.24 -1.88
C PRO A 73 -5.81 10.07 -0.57
N ILE A 74 -5.59 8.83 -0.11
CA ILE A 74 -4.81 8.53 1.10
C ILE A 74 -3.36 8.99 0.94
N ILE A 75 -2.74 8.70 -0.22
CA ILE A 75 -1.38 9.14 -0.52
C ILE A 75 -1.30 10.66 -0.48
N CYS A 76 -2.20 11.36 -1.17
CA CYS A 76 -2.26 12.81 -1.20
C CYS A 76 -2.39 13.42 0.21
N ASP A 77 -3.15 12.79 1.09
CA ASP A 77 -3.27 13.22 2.48
C ASP A 77 -1.94 13.06 3.24
N LEU A 78 -1.31 11.89 3.16
CA LEU A 78 -0.03 11.60 3.80
C LEU A 78 1.11 12.54 3.35
N ILE A 79 1.07 13.00 2.09
CA ILE A 79 2.06 13.96 1.56
C ILE A 79 1.62 15.43 1.69
N ASN A 80 0.60 15.72 2.50
CA ASN A 80 0.08 17.07 2.74
C ASN A 80 -0.37 17.82 1.46
N ARG A 81 -0.95 17.08 0.52
CA ARG A 81 -1.52 17.60 -0.74
C ARG A 81 -3.04 17.46 -0.80
N ALA A 82 -3.67 16.78 0.16
CA ALA A 82 -5.12 16.77 0.28
C ALA A 82 -5.65 18.16 0.66
N LYS A 83 -6.82 18.50 0.11
CA LYS A 83 -7.55 19.71 0.47
C LYS A 83 -8.77 19.30 1.29
N LYS A 84 -8.98 19.97 2.42
CA LYS A 84 -10.24 19.86 3.16
C LYS A 84 -11.40 20.29 2.28
N TYR A 85 -12.51 19.57 2.36
CA TYR A 85 -13.76 19.95 1.74
C TYR A 85 -14.61 20.69 2.77
N GLY A 86 -14.87 21.98 2.54
CA GLY A 86 -15.53 22.85 3.51
C GLY A 86 -14.54 23.66 4.36
N ALA A 87 -14.71 23.59 5.68
CA ALA A 87 -14.07 24.49 6.65
C ALA A 87 -12.57 24.30 6.79
#